data_AF-A0A1M7S281-F1
#
_entry.id   AF-A0A1M7S281-F1
#
_cell.length_a   1.000
_cell.length_b   1.000
_cell.length_c   1.000
_cell.angle_alpha   90.00
_cell.angle_beta   90.00
_cell.angle_gamma   90.00
#
_symmetry.space_group_name_H-M   'P 1'
#
loop_
_entity.id
_entity.type
_entity.pdbx_description
1 polymer ?
#
loop_
_entity_poly.entity_id
_entity_poly.type
_entity_poly.pdbx_seq_one_letter_code
_entity_poly.pdbx_strand_id
1 'polypeptide(L)'
;MTADVASDPLSYAASLLDAVGADREQVPADIALECLYAAELLELAGARTELTPLIDGDPRASVRAAMGALGLLDEATFASPTVLDAARAARHALRRLG
;
A
#
# COMPACT_ATOMS: atom_id res chain seq x y z
N MET A 1 2.43 16.30 23.02
CA MET A 1 2.14 15.19 22.12
C MET A 1 2.00 15.78 20.72
N THR A 2 3.14 16.03 20.10
CA THR A 2 3.24 16.65 18.77
C THR A 2 2.84 15.59 17.76
N ALA A 3 1.82 15.88 16.95
CA ALA A 3 1.51 15.08 15.76
C ALA A 3 2.80 14.89 14.97
N ASP A 4 3.22 13.64 14.85
CA ASP A 4 4.52 13.26 14.31
C ASP A 4 4.61 13.66 12.83
N VAL A 5 5.83 13.99 12.41
CA VAL A 5 6.20 14.47 11.09
C VAL A 5 5.62 13.54 10.02
N ALA A 6 4.65 14.03 9.26
CA ALA A 6 4.00 13.44 8.08
C ALA A 6 4.41 11.99 7.78
N SER A 7 3.53 11.01 8.06
CA SER A 7 3.80 9.58 7.83
C SER A 7 4.54 9.39 6.52
N ASP A 8 5.75 8.79 6.58
CA ASP A 8 6.53 8.45 5.39
C ASP A 8 5.59 7.82 4.35
N PRO A 9 5.35 8.49 3.19
CA PRO A 9 4.34 8.02 2.25
C PRO A 9 4.62 6.61 1.74
N LEU A 10 5.90 6.22 1.70
CA LEU A 10 6.33 4.88 1.31
C LEU A 10 5.90 3.83 2.36
N SER A 11 6.24 4.05 3.63
CA SER A 11 5.83 3.22 4.77
C SER A 11 4.31 3.18 4.97
N TYR A 12 3.63 4.31 4.76
CA TYR A 12 2.17 4.38 4.86
C TYR A 12 1.49 3.57 3.75
N ALA A 13 1.97 3.68 2.51
CA ALA A 13 1.45 2.86 1.42
C ALA A 13 1.69 1.36 1.66
N ALA A 14 2.87 0.97 2.15
CA ALA A 14 3.17 -0.42 2.48
C ALA A 14 2.24 -0.96 3.58
N SER A 15 2.07 -0.21 4.67
CA SER A 15 1.17 -0.56 5.78
C SER A 15 -0.28 -0.77 5.35
N LEU A 16 -0.79 0.09 4.47
CA LEU A 16 -2.15 -0.05 3.94
C LEU A 16 -2.30 -1.27 3.03
N LEU A 17 -1.31 -1.56 2.19
CA LEU A 17 -1.34 -2.72 1.29
C LEU A 17 -1.19 -4.03 2.08
N ASP A 18 -0.37 -4.05 3.12
CA ASP A 18 -0.24 -5.18 4.05
C ASP A 18 -1.57 -5.43 4.79
N ALA A 19 -2.20 -4.38 5.32
CA ALA A 19 -3.51 -4.48 5.98
C ALA A 19 -4.59 -5.07 5.06
N VAL A 20 -4.63 -4.63 3.79
CA VAL A 20 -5.54 -5.19 2.77
C VAL A 20 -5.21 -6.66 2.48
N GLY A 21 -3.92 -6.99 2.36
CA GLY A 21 -3.47 -8.36 2.16
C GLY A 21 -3.73 -9.31 3.33
N ALA A 22 -3.83 -8.77 4.54
CA ALA A 22 -4.14 -9.51 5.76
C ALA A 22 -5.64 -9.78 5.94
N ASP A 23 -6.52 -8.97 5.32
CA ASP A 23 -7.98 -9.11 5.43
C ASP A 23 -8.52 -10.25 4.56
N ARG A 24 -8.64 -11.44 5.16
CA ARG A 24 -9.19 -12.63 4.51
C ARG A 24 -10.71 -12.70 4.49
N GLU A 25 -11.39 -11.78 5.16
CA GLU A 25 -12.86 -11.75 5.23
C GLU A 25 -13.43 -11.01 4.02
N GLN A 26 -12.81 -9.87 3.67
CA GLN A 26 -13.29 -8.99 2.60
C GLN A 26 -12.52 -9.14 1.29
N VAL A 27 -11.28 -9.64 1.33
CA VAL A 27 -10.39 -9.69 0.16
C VAL A 27 -10.21 -11.13 -0.34
N PRO A 28 -10.56 -11.44 -1.60
CA PRO A 28 -10.24 -12.71 -2.24
C PRO A 28 -8.73 -13.01 -2.18
N ALA A 29 -8.37 -14.28 -1.94
CA ALA A 29 -7.00 -14.68 -1.64
C ALA A 29 -5.96 -14.28 -2.70
N ASP A 30 -6.34 -14.27 -3.97
CA ASP A 30 -5.46 -13.87 -5.07
C ASP A 30 -5.23 -12.34 -5.11
N ILE A 31 -6.26 -11.54 -4.81
CA ILE A 31 -6.11 -10.08 -4.64
C ILE A 31 -5.29 -9.77 -3.39
N ALA A 32 -5.52 -10.50 -2.29
CA ALA A 32 -4.75 -10.35 -1.06
C ALA A 32 -3.26 -10.61 -1.30
N LEU A 33 -2.92 -11.65 -2.05
CA LEU A 33 -1.54 -11.95 -2.43
C LEU A 33 -0.90 -10.84 -3.27
N GLU A 34 -1.64 -10.25 -4.21
CA GLU A 34 -1.15 -9.10 -4.98
C GLU A 34 -0.86 -7.88 -4.08
N CYS A 35 -1.70 -7.62 -3.08
CA CYS A 35 -1.49 -6.54 -2.12
C CYS A 35 -0.28 -6.80 -1.20
N LEU A 36 -0.12 -8.03 -0.69
CA LEU A 36 1.06 -8.42 0.10
C LEU A 36 2.35 -8.30 -0.73
N TYR A 37 2.31 -8.75 -1.99
CA TYR A 37 3.45 -8.61 -2.89
C TYR A 37 3.82 -7.13 -3.13
N ALA A 38 2.82 -6.27 -3.29
CA ALA A 38 3.04 -4.84 -3.42
C ALA A 38 3.66 -4.25 -2.14
N ALA A 39 3.20 -4.64 -0.95
CA ALA A 39 3.79 -4.20 0.32
C ALA A 39 5.26 -4.65 0.47
N GLU A 40 5.57 -5.91 0.13
CA GLU A 40 6.93 -6.45 0.15
C GLU A 40 7.88 -5.68 -0.79
N LEU A 41 7.41 -5.32 -2.00
CA LEU A 41 8.18 -4.49 -2.93
C LEU A 41 8.48 -3.09 -2.35
N LEU A 42 7.56 -2.50 -1.59
CA LEU A 42 7.79 -1.22 -0.93
C LEU A 42 8.77 -1.37 0.24
N GLU A 43 8.73 -2.46 1.01
CA GLU A 43 9.75 -2.75 2.04
C GLU A 43 11.14 -2.88 1.42
N LEU A 44 11.26 -3.55 0.27
CA LEU A 44 12.51 -3.61 -0.49
C LEU A 44 12.97 -2.23 -0.99
N ALA A 45 12.05 -1.30 -1.19
CA ALA A 45 12.34 0.10 -1.48
C ALA A 45 12.68 0.94 -0.24
N GLY A 46 12.65 0.35 0.97
CA GLY A 46 12.98 0.99 2.24
C GLY A 46 11.78 1.35 3.12
N ALA A 47 10.56 0.96 2.74
CA ALA A 47 9.38 1.12 3.59
C ALA A 47 9.52 0.35 4.92
N ARG A 48 8.81 0.81 5.94
CA ARG A 48 8.61 0.09 7.19
C ARG A 48 7.11 -0.11 7.41
N THR A 49 6.66 -1.33 7.23
CA THR A 49 5.26 -1.70 7.45
C THR A 49 4.93 -1.67 8.95
N GLU A 50 3.83 -1.03 9.28
CA GLU A 50 3.28 -0.97 10.63
C GLU A 50 1.86 -1.53 10.65
N LEU A 51 1.46 -2.13 11.78
CA LEU A 51 0.10 -2.62 11.95
C LEU A 51 -0.89 -1.46 11.87
N THR A 52 -1.60 -1.38 10.75
CA THR A 52 -2.53 -0.29 10.43
C THR A 52 -3.91 -0.87 10.13
N PRO A 53 -5.00 -0.31 10.69
CA PRO A 53 -6.34 -0.72 10.31
C PRO A 53 -6.68 -0.25 8.88
N LEU A 54 -7.59 -0.96 8.22
CA LEU A 54 -8.18 -0.49 6.97
C LEU A 54 -8.87 0.88 7.18
N ILE A 55 -8.73 1.76 6.20
CA ILE A 55 -9.44 3.05 6.18
C ILE A 55 -10.93 2.78 6.09
N ASP A 56 -11.67 3.24 7.10
CA ASP A 56 -13.11 3.01 7.26
C ASP A 56 -13.53 1.53 7.18
N GLY A 57 -12.59 0.61 7.43
CA GLY A 57 -12.82 -0.83 7.23
C GLY A 57 -12.89 -1.28 5.76
N ASP A 58 -12.64 -0.38 4.80
CA ASP A 58 -12.78 -0.63 3.35
C ASP A 58 -11.42 -0.94 2.71
N PRO A 59 -11.21 -2.17 2.18
CA PRO A 59 -10.01 -2.52 1.44
C PRO A 59 -9.77 -1.61 0.23
N ARG A 60 -10.83 -1.20 -0.45
CA ARG A 60 -10.75 -0.37 -1.65
C ARG A 60 -10.33 1.05 -1.35
N ALA A 61 -10.89 1.65 -0.30
CA ALA A 61 -10.46 2.96 0.19
C ALA A 61 -8.98 2.93 0.59
N SER A 62 -8.56 1.85 1.26
CA SER A 62 -7.18 1.64 1.70
C SER A 62 -6.20 1.54 0.53
N VAL A 63 -6.51 0.76 -0.51
CA VAL A 63 -5.65 0.69 -1.73
C VAL A 63 -5.61 2.04 -2.45
N ARG A 64 -6.72 2.78 -2.53
CA ARG A 64 -6.72 4.13 -3.12
C ARG A 64 -5.84 5.10 -2.35
N ALA A 65 -5.89 5.06 -1.02
CA ALA A 65 -5.05 5.89 -0.18
C ALA A 65 -3.57 5.52 -0.31
N ALA A 66 -3.24 4.23 -0.37
CA ALA A 66 -1.88 3.77 -0.64
C ALA A 66 -1.36 4.33 -1.98
N MET A 67 -2.16 4.23 -3.05
CA MET A 67 -1.81 4.83 -4.34
C MET A 67 -1.66 6.35 -4.29
N GLY A 68 -2.50 7.04 -3.50
CA GLY A 68 -2.39 8.47 -3.25
C GLY A 68 -1.08 8.83 -2.56
N ALA A 69 -0.68 8.06 -1.54
CA ALA A 69 0.57 8.23 -0.80
C ALA A 69 1.80 8.03 -1.71
N LEU A 70 1.79 7.01 -2.58
CA LEU A 70 2.85 6.83 -3.58
C LEU A 70 2.98 8.06 -4.51
N GLY A 71 1.87 8.74 -4.82
CA GLY A 71 1.88 9.97 -5.62
C GLY A 71 2.47 11.19 -4.90
N LEU A 72 2.75 11.11 -3.59
CA LEU A 72 3.42 12.15 -2.81
C LEU A 72 4.94 11.98 -2.76
N LEU A 73 5.46 10.84 -3.23
CA LEU A 73 6.90 10.58 -3.30
C LEU A 73 7.56 11.55 -4.27
N ASP A 74 8.84 11.85 -4.02
CA ASP A 74 9.65 12.56 -5.01
C ASP A 74 9.86 11.69 -6.26
N GLU A 75 10.18 12.35 -7.38
CA GLU A 75 10.30 11.70 -8.68
C GLU A 75 11.33 10.56 -8.70
N ALA A 76 12.46 10.71 -8.01
CA ALA A 76 13.50 9.70 -8.01
C ALA A 76 13.08 8.45 -7.23
N THR A 77 12.45 8.64 -6.07
CA THR A 77 11.91 7.55 -5.25
C THR A 77 10.77 6.84 -5.99
N PHE A 78 9.84 7.60 -6.58
CA PHE A 78 8.72 7.02 -7.34
C PHE A 78 9.18 6.27 -8.59
N ALA A 79 10.24 6.74 -9.28
CA ALA A 79 10.78 6.11 -10.47
C ALA A 79 11.59 4.83 -10.19
N SER A 80 11.82 4.46 -8.93
CA SER A 80 12.46 3.19 -8.58
C SER A 80 11.66 2.01 -9.14
N PRO A 81 12.31 1.00 -9.77
CA PRO A 81 11.63 -0.17 -10.31
C PRO A 81 10.72 -0.88 -9.31
N THR A 82 11.16 -1.03 -8.06
CA THR A 82 10.38 -1.69 -7.00
C THR A 82 9.11 -0.92 -6.65
N VAL A 83 9.19 0.41 -6.58
CA VAL A 83 8.03 1.27 -6.30
C VAL A 83 7.05 1.27 -7.47
N LEU A 84 7.55 1.30 -8.71
CA LEU A 84 6.71 1.20 -9.90
C LEU A 84 5.98 -0.15 -9.99
N ASP A 85 6.65 -1.25 -9.69
CA ASP A 85 6.04 -2.58 -9.69
C ASP A 85 5.00 -2.73 -8.58
N ALA A 86 5.27 -2.19 -7.39
CA ALA A 86 4.30 -2.11 -6.31
C ALA A 86 3.06 -1.30 -6.71
N ALA A 87 3.25 -0.14 -7.33
CA ALA A 87 2.15 0.71 -7.80
C ALA A 87 1.30 0.00 -8.88
N ARG A 88 1.93 -0.79 -9.75
CA ARG A 88 1.23 -1.60 -10.77
C ARG A 88 0.40 -2.71 -10.12
N ALA A 89 0.97 -3.44 -9.18
CA ALA A 89 0.28 -4.49 -8.43
C ALA A 89 -0.92 -3.92 -7.65
N ALA A 90 -0.72 -2.82 -6.91
CA ALA A 90 -1.79 -2.12 -6.19
C ALA A 90 -2.90 -1.64 -7.14
N ARG A 91 -2.55 -1.09 -8.31
CA ARG A 91 -3.55 -0.67 -9.30
C ARG A 91 -4.32 -1.85 -9.90
N HIS A 92 -3.65 -2.99 -10.10
CA HIS A 92 -4.29 -4.20 -10.57
C HIS A 92 -5.29 -4.74 -9.53
N ALA A 93 -4.85 -4.87 -8.27
CA ALA A 93 -5.71 -5.25 -7.15
C ALA A 93 -6.94 -4.32 -7.02
N LEU A 94 -6.74 -3.00 -7.09
CA LEU A 94 -7.83 -2.02 -7.03
C LEU A 94 -8.89 -2.20 -8.13
N ARG A 95 -8.48 -2.61 -9.33
CA ARG A 95 -9.42 -2.87 -10.45
C ARG A 95 -10.23 -4.14 -10.21
N ARG A 96 -9.68 -5.10 -9.46
CA ARG A 96 -10.30 -6.40 -9.18
C ARG A 96 -11.19 -6.40 -7.95
N LEU A 97 -10.98 -5.46 -7.02
CA LEU A 97 -11.84 -5.23 -5.84
C LEU A 97 -13.25 -4.71 -6.18
N GLY A 98 -13.53 -4.34 -7.44
CA GLY A 98 -14.87 -3.96 -7.92
C GLY A 98 -15.19 -2.50 -7.73
#